data_AF-V5SHY7-F1
#
_entry.id   AF-V5SHY7-F1
#
_cell.length_a   1.000
_cell.length_b   1.000
_cell.length_c   1.000
_cell.angle_alpha   90.00
_cell.angle_beta   90.00
_cell.angle_gamma   90.00
#
_symmetry.space_group_name_H-M   'P 1'
#
loop_
_entity.id
_entity.type
_entity.pdbx_description
1 polymer ?
#
loop_
_entity_poly.entity_id
_entity_poly.type
_entity_poly.pdbx_seq_one_letter_code
_entity_poly.pdbx_strand_id
1 'polypeptide(L)'
;MGLNALREACLDSGAVEFSRPMQMSSLTDFPKDMWRTIRRFWPLLLVLALAGAWVWFAFVLSDAQGRLDLPRGYSIRMTCEDDPEADLWRGGCERLEADIAARGTPSFLELFRAFVVVHHGPTPQEAAASSAGTSEPGFDLDRALAGQRYGLAIERHEFEGVQARAHAEAVKVAIDERDRALLVIERAGLSMPPLIAGAAANLVHPGTMMRGAVKYVDVLRGRAKHSDLVTGGSGRR
;
A
#
# COMPACT_ATOMS: atom_id res chain seq x y z
N MET A 1 -76.05 -60.95 -37.37
CA MET A 1 -74.88 -61.53 -38.07
C MET A 1 -73.78 -60.48 -38.06
N GLY A 2 -72.60 -60.79 -37.50
CA GLY A 2 -71.47 -59.85 -37.46
C GLY A 2 -70.65 -59.79 -36.16
N LEU A 3 -70.68 -60.82 -35.31
CA LEU A 3 -69.64 -61.08 -34.31
C LEU A 3 -68.40 -61.57 -35.07
N ASN A 4 -67.43 -60.69 -35.38
CA ASN A 4 -66.05 -61.04 -35.81
C ASN A 4 -65.13 -59.81 -35.98
N ALA A 5 -65.16 -58.85 -35.04
CA ALA A 5 -64.22 -57.71 -35.06
C ALA A 5 -63.54 -57.46 -33.70
N LEU A 6 -63.48 -58.47 -32.83
CA LEU A 6 -62.92 -58.36 -31.48
C LEU A 6 -61.82 -59.40 -31.19
N ARG A 7 -61.20 -59.95 -32.23
CA ARG A 7 -60.24 -61.04 -32.06
C ARG A 7 -59.05 -60.93 -33.00
N GLU A 8 -58.33 -59.82 -32.93
CA GLU A 8 -56.93 -59.76 -33.35
C GLU A 8 -56.25 -58.56 -32.68
N ALA A 9 -55.03 -58.79 -32.18
CA ALA A 9 -54.10 -57.83 -31.60
C ALA A 9 -54.37 -57.33 -30.16
N CYS A 10 -54.65 -58.27 -29.25
CA CYS A 10 -54.13 -58.19 -27.90
C CYS A 10 -52.71 -58.81 -27.93
N LEU A 11 -51.70 -58.03 -28.28
CA LEU A 11 -50.26 -58.35 -28.16
C LEU A 11 -49.47 -57.06 -28.47
N ASP A 12 -49.44 -56.13 -27.51
CA ASP A 12 -48.27 -55.26 -27.36
C ASP A 12 -48.14 -54.79 -25.90
N SER A 13 -47.98 -55.77 -25.01
CA SER A 13 -47.28 -55.56 -23.74
C SER A 13 -45.78 -55.59 -24.04
N GLY A 14 -45.25 -54.45 -24.45
CA GLY A 14 -43.83 -54.22 -24.68
C GLY A 14 -43.26 -53.23 -23.66
N ALA A 15 -42.67 -53.78 -22.61
CA ALA A 15 -41.55 -53.28 -21.83
C ALA A 15 -41.36 -51.75 -21.66
N VAL A 16 -41.42 -51.35 -20.39
CA VAL A 16 -40.54 -50.36 -19.76
C VAL A 16 -39.11 -50.44 -20.34
N GLU A 17 -38.68 -49.39 -21.02
CA GLU A 17 -37.28 -48.96 -21.02
C GLU A 17 -37.21 -47.45 -20.79
N PHE A 18 -37.29 -47.09 -19.51
CA PHE A 18 -36.87 -45.81 -18.99
C PHE A 18 -35.33 -45.73 -19.02
N SER A 19 -34.76 -45.83 -20.22
CA SER A 19 -33.33 -45.58 -20.45
C SER A 19 -33.22 -44.23 -21.14
N ARG A 20 -33.44 -43.15 -20.38
CA ARG A 20 -32.78 -41.90 -20.74
C ARG A 20 -31.28 -42.22 -20.69
N PRO A 21 -30.54 -42.12 -21.80
CA PRO A 21 -29.10 -42.17 -21.71
C PRO A 21 -28.70 -41.02 -20.78
N MET A 22 -28.26 -41.36 -19.58
CA MET A 22 -27.44 -40.49 -18.77
C MET A 22 -26.23 -40.27 -19.67
N GLN A 23 -26.25 -39.17 -20.44
CA GLN A 23 -25.11 -38.76 -21.24
C GLN A 23 -23.97 -38.58 -20.22
N MET A 24 -23.13 -39.60 -20.12
CA MET A 24 -21.81 -39.47 -19.55
C MET A 24 -21.10 -38.47 -20.46
N SER A 25 -21.25 -37.18 -20.17
CA SER A 25 -20.42 -36.13 -20.74
C SER A 25 -18.99 -36.58 -20.53
N SER A 26 -18.36 -36.93 -21.64
CA SER A 26 -17.06 -37.56 -21.65
C SER A 26 -16.05 -36.60 -21.01
N LEU A 27 -15.13 -37.13 -20.20
CA LEU A 27 -13.96 -36.41 -19.69
C LEU A 27 -13.13 -35.74 -20.81
N THR A 28 -13.36 -36.11 -22.08
CA THR A 28 -12.73 -35.53 -23.27
C THR A 28 -13.46 -34.33 -23.89
N ASP A 29 -14.73 -34.07 -23.53
CA ASP A 29 -15.49 -32.91 -24.02
C ASP A 29 -15.19 -31.67 -23.17
N PHE A 30 -14.97 -31.87 -21.88
CA PHE A 30 -14.56 -30.81 -20.94
C PHE A 30 -13.36 -29.97 -21.41
N PRO A 31 -12.21 -30.55 -21.85
CA PRO A 31 -11.08 -29.75 -22.32
C PRO A 31 -11.37 -28.98 -23.62
N LYS A 32 -12.21 -29.51 -24.53
CA LYS A 32 -12.56 -28.84 -25.79
C LYS A 32 -13.53 -27.68 -25.57
N ASP A 33 -14.50 -27.84 -24.67
CA ASP A 33 -15.45 -26.80 -24.31
C ASP A 33 -14.80 -25.73 -23.43
N MET A 34 -13.88 -26.12 -22.53
CA MET A 34 -13.04 -25.19 -21.78
C MET A 34 -12.14 -24.37 -22.70
N TRP A 35 -11.48 -24.97 -23.70
CA TRP A 35 -10.66 -24.25 -24.67
C TRP A 35 -11.46 -23.26 -25.53
N ARG A 36 -12.65 -23.65 -25.99
CA ARG A 36 -13.56 -22.74 -26.71
C ARG A 36 -14.01 -21.57 -25.83
N THR A 37 -14.30 -21.84 -24.55
CA THR A 37 -14.67 -20.81 -23.57
C THR A 37 -13.50 -19.87 -23.28
N ILE A 38 -12.30 -20.39 -23.03
CA ILE A 38 -11.08 -19.60 -22.83
C ILE A 38 -10.80 -18.74 -24.06
N ARG A 39 -10.87 -19.28 -25.28
CA ARG A 39 -10.64 -18.50 -26.51
C ARG A 39 -11.69 -17.41 -26.70
N ARG A 40 -12.95 -17.68 -26.39
CA ARG A 40 -14.06 -16.71 -26.51
C ARG A 40 -13.94 -15.58 -25.49
N PHE A 41 -13.52 -15.89 -24.27
CA PHE A 41 -13.43 -14.94 -23.16
C PHE A 41 -11.98 -14.56 -22.83
N TRP A 42 -11.01 -14.84 -23.72
CA TRP A 42 -9.61 -14.57 -23.47
C TRP A 42 -9.32 -13.10 -23.11
N PRO A 43 -9.99 -12.08 -23.71
CA PRO A 43 -9.77 -10.70 -23.33
C PRO A 43 -10.26 -10.41 -21.91
N LEU A 44 -11.39 -11.01 -21.51
CA LEU A 44 -11.93 -10.89 -20.16
C LEU A 44 -10.98 -11.55 -19.14
N LEU A 45 -10.48 -12.74 -19.45
CA LEU A 45 -9.50 -13.43 -18.63
C LEU A 45 -8.20 -12.62 -18.50
N LEU A 46 -7.74 -12.00 -19.59
CA LEU A 46 -6.59 -11.11 -19.56
C LEU A 46 -6.83 -9.90 -18.66
N VAL A 47 -7.97 -9.22 -18.80
CA VAL A 47 -8.32 -8.06 -17.95
C VAL A 47 -8.41 -8.46 -16.48
N LEU A 48 -9.05 -9.58 -16.16
CA LEU A 48 -9.12 -10.10 -14.80
C LEU A 48 -7.75 -10.46 -14.24
N ALA A 49 -6.88 -11.07 -15.06
CA ALA A 49 -5.51 -11.38 -14.67
C ALA A 49 -4.69 -10.11 -14.39
N LEU A 50 -4.82 -9.09 -15.25
CA LEU A 50 -4.15 -7.81 -15.06
C LEU A 50 -4.67 -7.07 -13.82
N ALA A 51 -5.98 -7.05 -13.60
CA ALA A 51 -6.58 -6.45 -12.41
C ALA A 51 -6.13 -7.18 -11.14
N GLY A 52 -6.13 -8.52 -11.16
CA GLY A 52 -5.63 -9.34 -10.05
C GLY A 52 -4.15 -9.10 -9.77
N ALA A 53 -3.32 -9.02 -10.80
CA ALA A 53 -1.89 -8.69 -10.67
C ALA A 53 -1.68 -7.28 -10.10
N TRP A 54 -2.52 -6.31 -10.49
CA TRP A 54 -2.46 -4.95 -9.97
C TRP A 54 -2.82 -4.89 -8.48
N VAL A 55 -3.91 -5.56 -8.07
CA VAL A 55 -4.28 -5.66 -6.65
C VAL A 55 -3.20 -6.37 -5.85
N TRP A 56 -2.70 -7.50 -6.35
CA TRP A 56 -1.58 -8.22 -5.73
C TRP A 56 -0.36 -7.32 -5.53
N PHE A 57 0.01 -6.55 -6.57
CA PHE A 57 1.15 -5.64 -6.50
C PHE A 57 0.95 -4.55 -5.43
N ALA A 58 -0.26 -4.03 -5.24
CA ALA A 58 -0.56 -3.07 -4.20
C ALA A 58 -0.29 -3.62 -2.78
N PHE A 59 -0.56 -4.91 -2.54
CA PHE A 59 -0.23 -5.57 -1.28
C PHE A 59 1.28 -5.77 -1.11
N VAL A 60 1.98 -6.18 -2.16
CA VAL A 60 3.45 -6.31 -2.12
C VAL A 60 4.12 -4.97 -1.81
N LEU A 61 3.65 -3.90 -2.45
CA LEU A 61 4.15 -2.55 -2.19
C LEU A 61 3.84 -2.10 -0.77
N SER A 62 2.63 -2.37 -0.28
CA SER A 62 2.23 -2.08 1.10
C SER A 62 3.08 -2.80 2.15
N ASP A 63 3.44 -4.07 1.92
CA ASP A 63 4.34 -4.81 2.82
C ASP A 63 5.74 -4.20 2.84
N ALA A 64 6.28 -3.88 1.66
CA ALA A 64 7.59 -3.26 1.53
C ALA A 64 7.62 -1.88 2.22
N GLN A 65 6.57 -1.08 2.06
CA GLN A 65 6.39 0.21 2.74
C GLN A 65 6.36 0.03 4.26
N GLY A 66 5.47 -0.82 4.76
CA GLY A 66 5.33 -1.05 6.21
C GLY A 66 6.63 -1.55 6.88
N ARG A 67 7.42 -2.37 6.18
CA ARG A 67 8.74 -2.82 6.68
C ARG A 67 9.77 -1.70 6.82
N LEU A 68 9.65 -0.62 6.04
CA LEU A 68 10.53 0.55 6.16
C LEU A 68 9.97 1.59 7.14
N ASP A 69 8.65 1.71 7.22
CA ASP A 69 7.98 2.67 8.11
C ASP A 69 8.10 2.26 9.58
N LEU A 70 8.04 0.96 9.88
CA LEU A 70 8.13 0.45 11.25
C LEU A 70 9.41 0.90 11.97
N PRO A 71 10.63 0.67 11.42
CA PRO A 71 11.85 1.17 12.04
C PRO A 71 11.89 2.70 12.18
N ARG A 72 11.28 3.44 11.23
CA ARG A 72 11.22 4.91 11.30
C ARG A 72 10.33 5.38 12.44
N GLY A 73 9.11 4.86 12.55
CA GLY A 73 8.22 5.14 13.66
C GLY A 73 8.84 4.75 15.01
N TYR A 74 9.52 3.60 15.06
CA TYR A 74 10.26 3.17 16.25
C TYR A 74 11.36 4.18 16.61
N SER A 75 12.15 4.62 15.63
CA SER A 75 13.22 5.59 15.86
C SER A 75 12.70 6.92 16.41
N ILE A 76 11.54 7.41 15.93
CA ILE A 76 10.91 8.63 16.44
C ILE A 76 10.57 8.47 17.93
N ARG A 77 9.94 7.34 18.31
CA ARG A 77 9.62 7.07 19.71
C ARG A 77 10.88 7.02 20.58
N MET A 78 11.91 6.31 20.16
CA MET A 78 13.18 6.21 20.91
C MET A 78 13.88 7.55 21.06
N THR A 79 13.90 8.38 20.00
CA THR A 79 14.48 9.73 20.05
C THR A 79 13.80 10.62 21.08
N CYS A 80 12.52 10.38 21.35
CA CYS A 80 11.73 11.16 22.30
C CYS A 80 11.55 10.48 23.68
N GLU A 81 12.21 9.33 23.91
CA GLU A 81 12.23 8.68 25.22
C GLU A 81 13.09 9.47 26.22
N ASP A 82 12.84 9.27 27.52
CA ASP A 82 13.61 9.88 28.60
C ASP A 82 15.03 9.28 28.66
N ASP A 83 15.95 9.82 27.86
CA ASP A 83 17.38 9.49 27.88
C ASP A 83 18.18 10.61 28.61
N PRO A 84 19.16 10.29 29.48
CA PRO A 84 20.03 11.29 30.11
C PRO A 84 20.83 12.16 29.10
N GLU A 85 21.06 11.69 27.88
CA GLU A 85 21.70 12.45 26.80
C GLU A 85 20.68 13.22 25.94
N ALA A 86 19.37 13.06 26.20
CA ALA A 86 18.30 13.62 25.37
C ALA A 86 18.31 15.15 25.30
N ASP A 87 18.89 15.86 26.26
CA ASP A 87 19.00 17.34 26.24
C ASP A 87 19.68 17.87 24.96
N LEU A 88 20.42 17.03 24.24
CA LEU A 88 21.06 17.36 22.97
C LEU A 88 20.12 17.31 21.75
N TRP A 89 18.94 16.67 21.85
CA TRP A 89 18.01 16.47 20.72
C TRP A 89 16.52 16.43 21.06
N ARG A 90 16.11 16.54 22.33
CA ARG A 90 14.72 16.34 22.76
C ARG A 90 13.77 17.47 22.35
N GLY A 91 14.29 18.64 21.97
CA GLY A 91 13.46 19.76 21.55
C GLY A 91 12.52 19.36 20.41
N GLY A 92 11.23 19.63 20.57
CA GLY A 92 10.19 19.30 19.61
C GLY A 92 9.48 17.97 19.87
N CYS A 93 9.95 17.13 20.80
CA CYS A 93 9.29 15.88 21.18
C CYS A 93 7.96 16.09 21.92
N GLU A 94 7.82 17.21 22.64
CA GLU A 94 6.57 17.61 23.32
C GLU A 94 5.39 17.72 22.35
N ARG A 95 5.67 17.96 21.06
CA ARG A 95 4.65 18.10 20.01
C ARG A 95 4.04 16.77 19.57
N LEU A 96 4.73 15.65 19.88
CA LEU A 96 4.36 14.27 19.56
C LEU A 96 4.03 13.43 20.80
N GLU A 97 4.15 13.98 22.01
CA GLU A 97 4.00 13.24 23.27
C GLU A 97 2.67 12.49 23.35
N ALA A 98 1.57 13.13 22.95
CA ALA A 98 0.24 12.49 22.93
C ALA A 98 0.16 11.32 21.94
N ASP A 99 0.81 11.45 20.78
CA ASP A 99 0.84 10.41 19.73
C ASP A 99 1.71 9.22 20.15
N ILE A 100 2.83 9.48 20.83
CA ILE A 100 3.72 8.46 21.40
C ILE A 100 3.03 7.72 22.56
N ALA A 101 2.32 8.45 23.42
CA ALA A 101 1.58 7.89 24.55
C ALA A 101 0.29 7.15 24.12
N ALA A 102 -0.14 7.31 22.87
CA ALA A 102 -1.38 6.73 22.37
C ALA A 102 -1.31 5.19 22.37
N ARG A 103 -2.29 4.56 23.03
CA ARG A 103 -2.38 3.09 23.15
C ARG A 103 -3.51 2.53 22.29
N GLY A 104 -3.50 1.22 22.08
CA GLY A 104 -4.52 0.49 21.32
C GLY A 104 -4.24 0.39 19.83
N THR A 105 -5.14 -0.30 19.11
CA THR A 105 -5.03 -0.56 17.68
C THR A 105 -5.66 0.59 16.87
N PRO A 106 -4.93 1.22 15.94
CA PRO A 106 -5.50 2.19 15.01
C PRO A 106 -6.63 1.59 14.18
N SER A 107 -7.64 2.40 13.88
CA SER A 107 -8.70 2.05 12.95
C SER A 107 -8.19 1.98 11.51
N PHE A 108 -8.93 1.31 10.64
CA PHE A 108 -8.61 1.24 9.21
C PHE A 108 -8.43 2.62 8.57
N LEU A 109 -9.31 3.58 8.89
CA LEU A 109 -9.26 4.91 8.29
C LEU A 109 -8.04 5.72 8.76
N GLU A 110 -7.64 5.57 10.02
CA GLU A 110 -6.41 6.18 10.54
C GLU A 110 -5.20 5.61 9.82
N LEU A 111 -5.13 4.29 9.63
CA LEU A 111 -4.06 3.64 8.87
C LEU A 111 -4.03 4.09 7.42
N PHE A 112 -5.18 4.09 6.74
CA PHE A 112 -5.28 4.53 5.35
C PHE A 112 -4.75 5.96 5.19
N ARG A 113 -5.17 6.88 6.04
CA ARG A 113 -4.68 8.27 6.03
C ARG A 113 -3.20 8.36 6.33
N ALA A 114 -2.69 7.57 7.29
CA ALA A 114 -1.28 7.55 7.61
C ALA A 114 -0.43 7.09 6.42
N PHE A 115 -0.83 6.02 5.72
CA PHE A 115 -0.16 5.59 4.49
C PHE A 115 -0.23 6.66 3.38
N VAL A 116 -1.36 7.34 3.23
CA VAL A 116 -1.51 8.49 2.32
C VAL A 116 -0.51 9.58 2.65
N VAL A 117 -0.43 10.02 3.91
CA VAL A 117 0.50 11.08 4.33
C VAL A 117 1.96 10.67 4.06
N VAL A 118 2.36 9.46 4.44
CA VAL A 118 3.77 9.03 4.37
C VAL A 118 4.24 8.76 2.93
N HIS A 119 3.40 8.15 2.09
CA HIS A 119 3.83 7.64 0.77
C HIS A 119 3.25 8.37 -0.43
N HIS A 120 2.14 9.09 -0.22
CA HIS A 120 1.39 9.72 -1.30
C HIS A 120 1.26 11.25 -1.13
N GLY A 121 1.57 11.76 0.06
CA GLY A 121 1.67 13.19 0.34
C GLY A 121 2.95 13.81 -0.20
N PRO A 122 3.01 15.16 -0.24
CA PRO A 122 4.26 15.87 -0.51
C PRO A 122 5.31 15.55 0.56
N THR A 123 6.59 15.65 0.21
CA THR A 123 7.64 15.62 1.24
C THR A 123 7.49 16.80 2.20
N PRO A 124 8.02 16.74 3.44
CA PRO A 124 8.02 17.88 4.35
C PRO A 124 8.56 19.17 3.73
N GLN A 125 9.64 19.07 2.95
CA GLN A 125 10.17 20.19 2.18
C GLN A 125 9.16 20.74 1.15
N GLU A 126 8.52 19.87 0.36
CA GLU A 126 7.51 20.26 -0.64
C GLU A 126 6.27 20.88 0.01
N ALA A 127 5.81 20.33 1.13
CA ALA A 127 4.67 20.85 1.89
C ALA A 127 4.95 22.27 2.43
N ALA A 128 6.18 22.53 2.86
CA ALA A 128 6.62 23.80 3.39
C ALA A 128 6.98 24.84 2.30
N ALA A 129 6.97 24.47 1.02
CA ALA A 129 7.47 25.31 -0.07
C ALA A 129 6.77 26.67 -0.19
N SER A 130 5.49 26.78 0.19
CA SER A 130 4.77 28.06 0.20
C SER A 130 5.29 29.06 1.23
N SER A 131 5.98 28.58 2.26
CA SER A 131 6.65 29.38 3.29
C SER A 131 8.09 29.76 2.91
N ALA A 132 8.56 29.33 1.73
CA ALA A 132 9.85 29.75 1.17
C ALA A 132 9.75 31.23 0.74
N GLY A 133 9.95 32.11 1.72
CA GLY A 133 9.98 33.55 1.52
C GLY A 133 11.38 34.08 1.20
N THR A 134 11.52 35.40 1.29
CA THR A 134 12.81 36.08 1.15
C THR A 134 13.81 35.58 2.21
N SER A 135 15.05 35.40 1.79
CA SER A 135 16.18 35.08 2.67
C SER A 135 16.25 36.06 3.85
N GLU A 136 16.35 35.52 5.06
CA GLU A 136 16.42 36.31 6.30
C GLU A 136 17.88 36.61 6.66
N PRO A 137 18.31 37.88 6.72
CA PRO A 137 19.70 38.22 7.03
C PRO A 137 20.13 37.70 8.41
N GLY A 138 21.22 36.95 8.45
CA GLY A 138 21.76 36.41 9.70
C GLY A 138 21.04 35.17 10.23
N PHE A 139 20.07 34.62 9.49
CA PHE A 139 19.47 33.33 9.82
C PHE A 139 20.51 32.20 9.72
N ASP A 140 20.59 31.40 10.78
CA ASP A 140 21.47 30.24 10.90
C ASP A 140 20.63 29.01 11.24
N LEU A 141 20.50 28.11 10.27
CA LEU A 141 19.72 26.89 10.41
C LEU A 141 20.31 25.96 11.48
N ASP A 142 21.64 25.87 11.59
CA ASP A 142 22.28 25.00 12.58
C ASP A 142 21.96 25.46 14.00
N ARG A 143 22.04 26.77 14.23
CA ARG A 143 21.61 27.35 15.50
C ARG A 143 20.11 27.16 15.74
N ALA A 144 19.28 27.27 14.70
CA ALA A 144 17.82 27.13 14.82
C ALA A 144 17.35 25.69 15.11
N LEU A 145 18.17 24.68 14.78
CA LEU A 145 17.90 23.26 15.00
C LEU A 145 18.69 22.66 16.17
N ALA A 146 19.64 23.40 16.76
CA ALA A 146 20.44 22.93 17.89
C ALA A 146 19.54 22.50 19.07
N GLY A 147 19.82 21.33 19.63
CA GLY A 147 19.02 20.77 20.72
C GLY A 147 17.68 20.16 20.30
N GLN A 148 17.36 20.12 18.99
CA GLN A 148 16.07 19.65 18.49
C GLN A 148 16.22 18.38 17.65
N ARG A 149 15.18 17.54 17.67
CA ARG A 149 15.13 16.26 16.92
C ARG A 149 15.28 16.45 15.42
N TYR A 150 14.84 17.60 14.91
CA TYR A 150 14.92 17.96 13.49
C TYR A 150 16.35 18.21 13.01
N GLY A 151 17.29 18.46 13.94
CA GLY A 151 18.72 18.61 13.64
C GLY A 151 19.44 17.28 13.39
N LEU A 152 18.79 16.15 13.66
CA LEU A 152 19.37 14.82 13.43
C LEU A 152 19.62 14.58 11.94
N ALA A 153 20.69 13.83 11.63
CA ALA A 153 21.13 13.57 10.26
C ALA A 153 20.02 12.96 9.37
N ILE A 154 19.07 12.22 9.97
CA ILE A 154 17.96 11.61 9.26
C ILE A 154 17.00 12.64 8.67
N GLU A 155 16.76 13.77 9.34
CA GLU A 155 15.82 14.82 8.91
C GLU A 155 16.50 15.97 8.17
N ARG A 156 17.84 16.06 8.24
CA ARG A 156 18.57 17.23 7.76
C ARG A 156 18.34 17.58 6.29
N HIS A 157 18.09 16.57 5.45
CA HIS A 157 17.83 16.73 4.03
C HIS A 157 16.51 17.47 3.74
N GLU A 158 15.53 17.44 4.64
CA GLU A 158 14.25 18.16 4.48
C GLU A 158 14.42 19.68 4.58
N PHE A 159 15.53 20.14 5.16
CA PHE A 159 15.85 21.56 5.31
C PHE A 159 16.77 22.10 4.20
N GLU A 160 17.02 21.33 3.14
CA GLU A 160 17.81 21.81 1.99
C GLU A 160 17.17 23.08 1.40
N GLY A 161 17.96 24.16 1.27
CA GLY A 161 17.50 25.44 0.73
C GLY A 161 16.70 26.33 1.69
N VAL A 162 16.55 25.96 2.96
CA VAL A 162 15.89 26.80 3.98
C VAL A 162 16.79 27.98 4.36
N GLN A 163 16.27 29.21 4.17
CA GLN A 163 17.01 30.46 4.40
C GLN A 163 16.27 31.46 5.31
N ALA A 164 15.18 31.04 5.94
CA ALA A 164 14.38 31.90 6.81
C ALA A 164 13.74 31.08 7.93
N ARG A 165 13.51 31.72 9.08
CA ARG A 165 12.93 31.06 10.25
C ARG A 165 11.52 30.52 9.99
N ALA A 166 10.69 31.29 9.29
CA ALA A 166 9.33 30.87 8.95
C ALA A 166 9.30 29.61 8.08
N HIS A 167 10.24 29.50 7.13
CA HIS A 167 10.37 28.31 6.29
C HIS A 167 10.84 27.10 7.12
N ALA A 168 11.83 27.29 8.02
CA ALA A 168 12.29 26.22 8.90
C ALA A 168 11.16 25.70 9.81
N GLU A 169 10.35 26.58 10.40
CA GLU A 169 9.22 26.17 11.23
C GLU A 169 8.14 25.44 10.44
N ALA A 170 7.86 25.86 9.20
CA ALA A 170 6.94 25.15 8.31
C ALA A 170 7.43 23.72 7.99
N VAL A 171 8.73 23.55 7.73
CA VAL A 171 9.33 22.21 7.54
C VAL A 171 9.18 21.36 8.80
N LYS A 172 9.44 21.91 10.01
CA LYS A 172 9.23 21.18 11.27
C LYS A 172 7.79 20.72 11.46
N VAL A 173 6.81 21.56 11.12
CA VAL A 173 5.37 21.20 11.17
C VAL A 173 5.05 20.07 10.20
N ALA A 174 5.61 20.10 8.99
CA ALA A 174 5.39 19.04 8.02
C ALA A 174 6.08 17.71 8.42
N ILE A 175 7.27 17.79 9.03
CA ILE A 175 7.95 16.63 9.63
C ILE A 175 7.09 16.02 10.74
N ASP A 176 6.56 16.83 11.65
CA ASP A 176 5.63 16.37 12.69
C ASP A 176 4.43 15.63 12.12
N GLU A 177 3.79 16.18 11.09
CA GLU A 177 2.62 15.56 10.47
C GLU A 177 2.95 14.17 9.91
N ARG A 178 4.11 14.05 9.23
CA ARG A 178 4.62 12.76 8.76
C ARG A 178 4.94 11.82 9.92
N ASP A 179 5.55 12.31 10.97
CA ASP A 179 5.96 11.51 12.12
C ASP A 179 4.77 10.97 12.91
N ARG A 180 3.70 11.76 13.07
CA ARG A 180 2.42 11.27 13.62
C ARG A 180 1.87 10.12 12.80
N ALA A 181 1.90 10.24 11.47
CA ALA A 181 1.45 9.16 10.59
C ALA A 181 2.34 7.91 10.73
N LEU A 182 3.66 8.07 10.82
CA LEU A 182 4.59 6.96 11.06
C LEU A 182 4.34 6.28 12.42
N LEU A 183 4.05 7.03 13.48
CA LEU A 183 3.70 6.49 14.79
C LEU A 183 2.37 5.71 14.75
N VAL A 184 1.39 6.15 13.95
CA VAL A 184 0.15 5.39 13.70
C VAL A 184 0.45 4.05 13.02
N ILE A 185 1.29 4.04 11.98
CA ILE A 185 1.68 2.81 11.27
C ILE A 185 2.48 1.88 12.20
N GLU A 186 3.43 2.43 12.96
CA GLU A 186 4.28 1.67 13.87
C GLU A 186 3.47 0.94 14.93
N ARG A 187 2.53 1.63 15.58
CA ARG A 187 1.67 1.08 16.61
C ARG A 187 0.81 -0.09 16.12
N ALA A 188 0.47 -0.14 14.84
CA ALA A 188 -0.30 -1.23 14.26
C ALA A 188 0.55 -2.44 13.82
N GLY A 189 1.88 -2.27 13.69
CA GLY A 189 2.81 -3.32 13.31
C GLY A 189 2.63 -3.84 11.88
N LEU A 190 3.29 -4.97 11.57
CA LEU A 190 3.10 -5.72 10.33
C LEU A 190 1.99 -6.76 10.50
N SER A 191 0.75 -6.29 10.49
CA SER A 191 -0.44 -7.15 10.54
C SER A 191 -1.31 -6.97 9.29
N MET A 192 -2.38 -7.78 9.15
CA MET A 192 -3.27 -7.68 7.98
C MET A 192 -3.97 -6.31 7.84
N PRO A 193 -4.47 -5.65 8.90
CA PRO A 193 -5.16 -4.37 8.73
C PRO A 193 -4.28 -3.25 8.12
N PRO A 194 -3.02 -3.02 8.58
CA PRO A 194 -2.09 -2.11 7.92
C PRO A 194 -1.81 -2.47 6.46
N LEU A 195 -1.64 -3.77 6.15
CA LEU A 195 -1.43 -4.22 4.76
C LEU A 195 -2.62 -3.89 3.86
N ILE A 196 -3.84 -4.09 4.33
CA ILE A 196 -5.05 -3.76 3.57
C ILE A 196 -5.18 -2.24 3.41
N ALA A 197 -4.89 -1.48 4.46
CA ALA A 197 -4.96 -0.01 4.43
C ALA A 197 -3.93 0.60 3.47
N GLY A 198 -2.68 0.14 3.52
CA GLY A 198 -1.64 0.59 2.58
C GLY A 198 -1.91 0.13 1.15
N ALA A 199 -2.39 -1.10 0.94
CA ALA A 199 -2.82 -1.56 -0.38
C ALA A 199 -3.96 -0.69 -0.94
N ALA A 200 -4.94 -0.34 -0.10
CA ALA A 200 -6.02 0.58 -0.49
C ALA A 200 -5.49 1.97 -0.85
N ALA A 201 -4.56 2.53 -0.08
CA ALA A 201 -3.91 3.81 -0.39
C ALA A 201 -3.19 3.77 -1.74
N ASN A 202 -2.41 2.70 -1.99
CA ASN A 202 -1.74 2.48 -3.27
C ASN A 202 -2.72 2.40 -4.45
N LEU A 203 -3.87 1.75 -4.28
CA LEU A 203 -4.88 1.63 -5.34
C LEU A 203 -5.59 2.97 -5.65
N VAL A 204 -5.80 3.82 -4.64
CA VAL A 204 -6.42 5.14 -4.80
C VAL A 204 -5.45 6.16 -5.41
N HIS A 205 -4.14 5.94 -5.27
CA HIS A 205 -3.08 6.80 -5.82
C HIS A 205 -2.25 6.06 -6.89
N PRO A 206 -2.73 5.97 -8.14
CA PRO A 206 -2.09 5.13 -9.17
C PRO A 206 -0.67 5.57 -9.57
N GLY A 207 -0.30 6.85 -9.37
CA GLY A 207 1.02 7.36 -9.71
C GLY A 207 2.16 6.71 -8.93
N THR A 208 1.95 6.41 -7.65
CA THR A 208 2.91 5.67 -6.80
C THR A 208 2.97 4.20 -7.18
N MET A 209 1.86 3.58 -7.53
CA MET A 209 1.83 2.21 -8.07
C MET A 209 2.66 2.09 -9.35
N MET A 210 2.54 3.04 -10.29
CA MET A 210 3.36 3.03 -11.51
C MET A 210 4.85 3.23 -11.23
N ARG A 211 5.22 4.17 -10.35
CA ARG A 211 6.62 4.38 -9.93
C ARG A 211 7.20 3.14 -9.24
N GLY A 212 6.46 2.55 -8.31
CA GLY A 212 6.83 1.32 -7.64
C GLY A 212 7.00 0.15 -8.61
N ALA A 213 6.11 0.02 -9.61
CA ALA A 213 6.19 -1.04 -10.62
C ALA A 213 7.46 -0.93 -11.48
N VAL A 214 7.83 0.29 -11.90
CA VAL A 214 9.09 0.53 -12.63
C VAL A 214 10.29 0.09 -11.79
N LYS A 215 10.31 0.48 -10.50
CA LYS A 215 11.40 0.08 -9.58
C LYS A 215 11.41 -1.42 -9.31
N TYR A 216 10.26 -2.07 -9.24
CA TYR A 216 10.16 -3.51 -9.09
C TYR A 216 10.77 -4.25 -10.27
N VAL A 217 10.55 -3.76 -11.49
CA VAL A 217 11.23 -4.27 -12.67
C VAL A 217 12.75 -4.06 -12.58
N ASP A 218 13.22 -2.93 -12.07
CA ASP A 218 14.65 -2.67 -11.87
C ASP A 218 15.27 -3.58 -10.81
N VAL A 219 14.56 -3.87 -9.71
CA VAL A 219 14.99 -4.85 -8.69
C VAL A 219 15.09 -6.25 -9.30
N LEU A 220 14.07 -6.70 -10.04
CA LEU A 220 14.09 -8.00 -10.71
C LEU A 220 15.24 -8.13 -11.72
N ARG A 221 15.67 -7.01 -12.31
CA ARG A 221 16.81 -6.93 -13.24
C ARG A 221 18.16 -6.74 -12.53
N GLY A 222 18.20 -6.71 -11.20
CA GLY A 222 19.40 -6.52 -10.39
C GLY A 222 19.99 -5.10 -10.45
N ARG A 223 19.20 -4.10 -10.85
CA ARG A 223 19.62 -2.70 -11.01
C ARG A 223 19.28 -1.80 -9.82
N ALA A 224 18.48 -2.31 -8.88
CA ALA A 224 18.02 -1.59 -7.70
C ALA A 224 17.89 -2.54 -6.51
N LYS A 225 17.91 -1.99 -5.29
CA LYS A 225 17.63 -2.73 -4.06
C LYS A 225 16.13 -2.70 -3.75
N HIS A 226 15.64 -3.68 -2.98
CA HIS A 226 14.24 -3.69 -2.53
C HIS A 226 13.85 -2.43 -1.74
N SER A 227 14.79 -1.78 -1.05
CA SER A 227 14.57 -0.49 -0.38
C SER A 227 14.19 0.62 -1.35
N ASP A 228 14.62 0.54 -2.62
CA ASP A 228 14.39 1.56 -3.63
C ASP A 228 12.98 1.53 -4.20
N LEU A 229 12.22 0.47 -3.90
CA LEU A 229 10.79 0.34 -4.22
C LEU A 229 9.95 1.41 -3.52
N VAL A 230 10.38 1.79 -2.31
CA VAL A 230 9.62 2.66 -1.42
C VAL A 230 10.19 4.07 -1.41
N THR A 231 11.51 4.23 -1.47
CA THR A 231 12.17 5.54 -1.45
C THR A 231 12.20 6.23 -2.82
N GLY A 232 11.66 5.61 -3.87
CA GLY A 232 11.71 6.11 -5.25
C GLY A 232 13.10 6.01 -5.90
N GLY A 233 14.08 5.42 -5.19
CA GLY A 233 15.50 5.49 -5.51
C GLY A 233 16.02 6.90 -5.29
N SER A 234 17.13 7.03 -4.56
CA SER A 234 17.84 8.29 -4.45
C SER A 234 17.99 8.88 -5.85
N GLY A 235 17.45 10.09 -6.07
CA GLY A 235 17.96 10.94 -7.13
C GLY A 235 19.49 10.87 -7.02
N ARG A 236 20.14 10.60 -8.16
CA ARG A 236 21.61 10.68 -8.28
C ARG A 236 22.11 11.86 -7.44
N ARG A 237 22.73 11.54 -6.31
CA ARG A 237 23.74 12.40 -5.70
C ARG A 237 25.04 12.16 -6.47
#